data_AF-A0A258DUI7-F1
#
_entry.id   AF-A0A258DUI7-F1
#
_cell.length_a   1.000
_cell.length_b   1.000
_cell.length_c   1.000
_cell.angle_alpha   90.00
_cell.angle_beta   90.00
_cell.angle_gamma   90.00
#
_symmetry.space_group_name_H-M   'P 1'
#
loop_
_entity.id
_entity.type
_entity.pdbx_description
1 polymer ?
#
loop_
_entity_poly.entity_id
_entity_poly.type
_entity_poly.pdbx_seq_one_letter_code
_entity_poly.pdbx_strand_id
1 'polypeptide(L)'
;MSKLQKFFDRKSNQIRKNCNYFKVKYGGSTSKKWFGSEYGGFFINQDVLPQNQDLVIYSCGVGKDISFDREILRKYPKAQIFAFDPTPLSIDWIKKQKLPADFHFFPLGIGAQNGFEKMYFPKSHGVSYCAISWD
;
A
#
# COMPACT_ATOMS: atom_id res chain seq x y z
N MET A 1 30.96 -14.44 -27.58
CA MET A 1 30.15 -13.35 -26.97
C MET A 1 29.92 -12.24 -27.98
N SER A 2 28.68 -11.77 -28.11
CA SER A 2 28.31 -10.69 -29.04
C SER A 2 28.96 -9.35 -28.64
N LYS A 3 29.11 -8.42 -29.59
CA LYS A 3 29.61 -7.06 -29.31
C LYS A 3 28.79 -6.37 -28.22
N LEU A 4 27.48 -6.60 -28.22
CA LEU A 4 26.55 -6.06 -27.23
C LEU A 4 26.85 -6.61 -25.83
N GLN A 5 27.09 -7.92 -25.70
CA GLN A 5 27.47 -8.53 -24.42
C GLN A 5 28.75 -7.89 -23.86
N LYS A 6 29.79 -7.76 -24.70
CA LYS A 6 31.07 -7.14 -24.31
C LYS A 6 30.90 -5.68 -23.86
N PHE A 7 29.98 -4.93 -24.48
CA PHE A 7 29.66 -3.56 -24.08
C PHE A 7 29.01 -3.52 -22.69
N PHE A 8 28.00 -4.37 -22.44
CA PHE A 8 27.35 -4.47 -21.13
C PHE A 8 28.32 -4.87 -20.03
N ASP A 9 29.20 -5.83 -20.29
CA ASP A 9 30.19 -6.28 -19.31
C ASP A 9 31.17 -5.16 -18.96
N ARG A 10 31.66 -4.41 -19.96
CA ARG A 10 32.54 -3.25 -19.74
C ARG A 10 31.83 -2.17 -18.93
N LYS A 11 30.57 -1.87 -19.23
CA LYS A 11 29.82 -0.84 -18.50
C LYS A 11 29.54 -1.27 -17.06
N SER A 12 29.12 -2.51 -16.85
CA SER A 12 28.91 -3.11 -15.52
C SER A 12 30.19 -3.04 -14.66
N ASN A 13 31.33 -3.41 -15.25
CA ASN A 13 32.63 -3.32 -14.56
C ASN A 13 33.05 -1.88 -14.25
N GLN A 14 32.75 -0.91 -15.13
CA GLN A 14 33.01 0.51 -14.88
C GLN A 14 32.19 1.02 -13.69
N ILE A 15 30.91 0.66 -13.60
CA ILE A 15 30.04 1.10 -12.50
C ILE A 15 30.46 0.41 -11.18
N ARG A 16 30.78 -0.90 -11.22
CA ARG A 16 31.32 -1.66 -10.06
C ARG A 16 32.59 -1.09 -9.45
N LYS A 17 33.46 -0.49 -10.25
CA LYS A 17 34.69 0.15 -9.74
C LYS A 17 34.47 1.51 -9.09
N ASN A 18 33.42 2.23 -9.51
CA ASN A 18 33.20 3.62 -9.12
C ASN A 18 32.14 3.79 -8.01
N CYS A 19 31.39 2.74 -7.69
CA CYS A 19 30.34 2.78 -6.68
C CYS A 19 30.58 1.69 -5.62
N ASN A 20 30.50 2.05 -4.33
CA ASN A 20 30.39 1.08 -3.25
C ASN A 20 28.99 0.47 -3.27
N TYR A 21 28.86 -0.74 -3.78
CA TYR A 21 27.60 -1.48 -3.75
C TYR A 21 27.41 -2.11 -2.37
N PHE A 22 26.42 -1.62 -1.62
CA PHE A 22 25.82 -2.45 -0.59
C PHE A 22 24.89 -3.44 -1.28
N LYS A 23 25.23 -4.72 -1.26
CA LYS A 23 24.31 -5.76 -1.67
C LYS A 23 23.21 -5.84 -0.61
N VAL A 24 22.12 -5.11 -0.83
CA VAL A 24 20.90 -5.30 -0.06
C VAL A 24 20.44 -6.74 -0.32
N LYS A 25 20.71 -7.64 0.63
CA LYS A 25 20.04 -8.94 0.65
C LYS A 25 18.60 -8.65 1.02
N TYR A 26 17.70 -8.76 0.05
CA TYR A 26 16.28 -8.85 0.35
C TYR A 26 16.04 -10.15 1.11
N GLY A 27 16.05 -10.08 2.44
CA GLY A 27 15.56 -11.14 3.32
C GLY A 27 14.05 -11.01 3.45
N GLY A 28 13.31 -11.32 2.39
CA GLY A 28 11.86 -11.39 2.42
C GLY A 28 11.41 -12.82 2.20
N SER A 29 10.34 -13.25 2.89
CA SER A 29 9.73 -14.56 2.60
C SER A 29 9.32 -14.64 1.13
N THR A 30 9.55 -15.80 0.50
CA THR A 30 9.11 -16.09 -0.87
C THR A 30 7.61 -16.28 -0.98
N SER A 31 6.88 -16.35 0.14
CA SER A 31 5.43 -16.54 0.21
C SER A 31 4.62 -15.25 0.13
N LYS A 32 5.24 -14.12 -0.23
CA LYS A 32 4.48 -12.87 -0.42
C LYS A 32 3.56 -12.97 -1.63
N LYS A 33 2.28 -12.66 -1.45
CA LYS A 33 1.28 -12.61 -2.51
C LYS A 33 0.68 -11.21 -2.61
N TRP A 34 0.46 -10.74 -3.83
CA TRP A 34 -0.27 -9.51 -4.10
C TRP A 34 -1.77 -9.71 -3.89
N PHE A 35 -2.41 -8.75 -3.22
CA PHE A 35 -3.86 -8.67 -3.04
C PHE A 35 -4.33 -7.30 -3.52
N GLY A 36 -5.44 -7.26 -4.25
CA GLY A 36 -6.03 -6.05 -4.80
C GLY A 36 -5.60 -5.72 -6.22
N SER A 37 -6.01 -4.54 -6.69
CA SER A 37 -5.70 -4.02 -8.03
C SER A 37 -4.23 -3.63 -8.17
N GLU A 38 -3.81 -3.25 -9.37
CA GLU A 38 -2.48 -2.66 -9.59
C GLU A 38 -2.28 -1.34 -8.82
N TYR A 39 -3.36 -0.58 -8.61
CA TYR A 39 -3.32 0.73 -7.95
C TYR A 39 -3.41 0.62 -6.42
N GLY A 40 -4.40 -0.11 -5.91
CA GLY A 40 -4.75 -0.18 -4.49
C GLY A 40 -4.32 -1.46 -3.80
N GLY A 41 -3.42 -2.23 -4.41
CA GLY A 41 -2.99 -3.53 -3.89
C GLY A 41 -1.73 -3.49 -3.02
N PHE A 42 -1.54 -4.53 -2.22
CA PHE A 42 -0.37 -4.71 -1.36
C PHE A 42 0.12 -6.16 -1.33
N PHE A 43 1.43 -6.34 -1.12
CA PHE A 43 2.01 -7.66 -0.84
C PHE A 43 1.82 -8.05 0.62
N ILE A 44 1.33 -9.26 0.84
CA ILE A 44 1.21 -9.87 2.16
C ILE A 44 2.05 -11.13 2.21
N ASN A 45 2.87 -11.27 3.25
CA ASN A 45 3.48 -12.54 3.61
C ASN A 45 2.41 -13.46 4.21
N GLN A 46 2.05 -14.53 3.49
CA GLN A 46 0.97 -15.41 3.93
C GLN A 46 1.36 -16.31 5.10
N ASP A 47 2.65 -16.53 5.33
CA ASP A 47 3.13 -17.45 6.38
C ASP A 47 2.92 -16.88 7.79
N VAL A 48 2.79 -15.56 7.92
CA VAL A 48 2.58 -14.89 9.21
C VAL A 48 1.11 -14.68 9.54
N LEU A 49 0.20 -14.97 8.59
CA LEU A 49 -1.23 -14.80 8.80
C LEU A 49 -1.88 -16.11 9.26
N PRO A 50 -2.64 -16.09 10.37
CA PRO A 50 -3.38 -17.26 10.80
C PRO A 50 -4.49 -17.57 9.81
N GLN A 51 -4.63 -18.85 9.41
CA GLN A 51 -5.63 -19.25 8.41
C GLN A 51 -7.05 -19.39 8.98
N ASN A 52 -7.19 -19.72 10.26
CA ASN A 52 -8.48 -20.10 10.88
C ASN A 52 -8.84 -19.31 12.16
N GLN A 53 -8.11 -18.22 12.43
CA GLN A 53 -8.35 -17.34 13.58
C GLN A 53 -8.95 -16.01 13.12
N ASP A 54 -9.47 -15.25 14.08
CA ASP A 54 -9.96 -13.90 13.84
C ASP A 54 -8.78 -13.00 13.45
N LEU A 55 -8.97 -12.22 12.38
CA LEU A 55 -7.93 -11.36 11.83
C LEU A 55 -8.46 -9.93 11.83
N VAL A 56 -7.73 -8.99 12.42
CA VAL A 56 -8.09 -7.57 12.40
C VAL A 56 -7.13 -6.82 11.50
N ILE A 57 -7.68 -6.04 10.58
CA ILE A 57 -6.91 -5.28 9.61
C ILE A 57 -7.25 -3.81 9.73
N TYR A 58 -6.23 -3.00 9.98
CA TYR A 58 -6.31 -1.55 9.94
C TYR A 58 -5.84 -1.08 8.56
N SER A 59 -6.79 -0.73 7.69
CA SER A 59 -6.54 -0.34 6.31
C SER A 59 -6.56 1.18 6.20
N CYS A 60 -5.40 1.80 5.99
CA CYS A 60 -5.23 3.24 6.21
C CYS A 60 -4.90 3.93 4.88
N GLY A 61 -5.71 4.91 4.49
CA GLY A 61 -5.62 5.58 3.19
C GLY A 61 -6.18 4.74 2.05
N VAL A 62 -7.42 4.26 2.19
CA VAL A 62 -8.06 3.39 1.18
C VAL A 62 -8.40 4.11 -0.14
N GLY A 63 -8.44 5.44 -0.14
CA GLY A 63 -8.67 6.23 -1.35
C GLY A 63 -9.96 5.84 -2.05
N LYS A 64 -9.88 5.57 -3.35
CA LYS A 64 -11.01 5.17 -4.20
C LYS A 64 -10.90 3.72 -4.66
N ASP A 65 -10.19 2.88 -3.89
CA ASP A 65 -9.97 1.49 -4.24
C ASP A 65 -9.83 0.62 -2.98
N ILE A 66 -10.85 -0.21 -2.73
CA ILE A 66 -10.87 -1.19 -1.63
C ILE A 66 -10.71 -2.63 -2.14
N SER A 67 -10.08 -2.81 -3.30
CA SER A 67 -9.88 -4.13 -3.91
C SER A 67 -9.01 -5.02 -3.01
N PHE A 68 -7.95 -4.49 -2.41
CA PHE A 68 -7.14 -5.18 -1.41
C PHE A 68 -7.99 -5.73 -0.27
N ASP A 69 -8.80 -4.87 0.34
CA ASP A 69 -9.67 -5.20 1.47
C ASP A 69 -10.66 -6.32 1.12
N ARG A 70 -11.29 -6.21 -0.06
CA ARG A 70 -12.23 -7.21 -0.56
C ARG A 70 -11.57 -8.56 -0.82
N GLU A 71 -10.36 -8.56 -1.38
CA GLU A 71 -9.64 -9.81 -1.61
C GLU A 71 -9.21 -10.48 -0.30
N ILE A 72 -8.90 -9.68 0.72
CA ILE A 72 -8.61 -10.21 2.04
C ILE A 72 -9.83 -10.83 2.68
N LEU A 73 -10.98 -10.14 2.72
CA LEU A 73 -12.21 -10.73 3.25
C LEU A 73 -12.62 -12.01 2.51
N ARG A 74 -12.34 -12.08 1.20
CA ARG A 74 -12.57 -13.30 0.41
C ARG A 74 -11.63 -14.45 0.82
N LYS A 75 -10.36 -14.15 1.07
CA LYS A 75 -9.34 -15.17 1.40
C LYS A 75 -9.39 -15.60 2.87
N TYR A 76 -9.76 -14.68 3.76
CA TYR A 76 -9.82 -14.84 5.21
C TYR A 76 -11.22 -14.44 5.70
N PRO A 77 -12.21 -15.35 5.65
CA PRO A 77 -13.60 -15.02 5.94
C PRO A 77 -13.89 -14.55 7.38
N LYS A 78 -12.98 -14.78 8.33
CA LYS A 78 -13.07 -14.28 9.72
C LYS A 78 -12.38 -12.93 9.91
N ALA A 79 -11.88 -12.31 8.85
CA ALA A 79 -11.24 -11.03 8.94
C ALA A 79 -12.26 -9.91 9.18
N GLN A 80 -11.88 -8.93 9.98
CA GLN A 80 -12.58 -7.67 10.18
C GLN A 80 -11.67 -6.56 9.66
N ILE A 81 -12.21 -5.69 8.80
CA ILE A 81 -11.48 -4.57 8.23
C ILE A 81 -11.98 -3.28 8.85
N PHE A 82 -11.08 -2.53 9.45
CA PHE A 82 -11.28 -1.17 9.91
C PHE A 82 -10.51 -0.26 8.96
N ALA A 83 -11.25 0.39 8.06
CA ALA A 83 -10.71 1.26 7.02
C ALA A 83 -10.77 2.73 7.44
N PHE A 84 -9.68 3.47 7.23
CA PHE A 84 -9.51 4.85 7.67
C PHE A 84 -9.09 5.72 6.48
N ASP A 85 -9.90 6.72 6.13
CA ASP A 85 -9.48 7.75 5.18
C ASP A 85 -10.29 9.05 5.38
N PRO A 86 -9.65 10.17 5.78
CA PRO A 86 -10.35 11.44 6.00
C PRO A 86 -10.64 12.18 4.69
N THR A 87 -10.13 11.69 3.56
CA THR A 87 -10.18 12.37 2.26
C THR A 87 -11.63 12.51 1.78
N PRO A 88 -12.13 13.74 1.50
CA PRO A 88 -13.49 13.93 1.00
C PRO A 88 -13.83 13.08 -0.23
N LEU A 89 -12.89 12.98 -1.18
CA LEU A 89 -13.07 12.16 -2.39
C LEU A 89 -13.14 10.65 -2.09
N SER A 90 -12.43 10.16 -1.07
CA SER A 90 -12.50 8.76 -0.63
C SER A 90 -13.86 8.50 0.02
N ILE A 91 -14.26 9.37 0.95
CA ILE A 91 -15.54 9.29 1.65
C ILE A 91 -16.71 9.24 0.65
N ASP A 92 -16.72 10.15 -0.32
CA ASP A 92 -17.78 10.21 -1.34
C ASP A 92 -17.78 9.00 -2.27
N TRP A 93 -16.61 8.43 -2.53
CA TRP A 93 -16.50 7.22 -3.33
C TRP A 93 -16.99 5.99 -2.55
N ILE A 94 -16.57 5.83 -1.29
CA ILE A 94 -16.94 4.72 -0.41
C ILE A 94 -18.45 4.66 -0.18
N LYS A 95 -19.10 5.81 0.04
CA LYS A 95 -20.57 5.90 0.23
C LYS A 95 -21.37 5.32 -0.95
N LYS A 96 -20.78 5.27 -2.15
CA LYS A 96 -21.41 4.74 -3.36
C LYS A 96 -21.17 3.23 -3.55
N GLN A 97 -20.38 2.60 -2.69
CA GLN A 97 -20.03 1.19 -2.78
C GLN A 97 -20.98 0.33 -1.97
N LYS A 98 -21.20 -0.91 -2.44
CA LYS A 98 -21.82 -1.95 -1.61
C LYS A 98 -20.73 -2.60 -0.75
N LEU A 99 -20.67 -2.22 0.52
CA LEU A 99 -19.65 -2.70 1.45
C LEU A 99 -20.01 -4.08 2.03
N PRO A 100 -19.02 -4.97 2.23
CA PRO A 100 -19.20 -6.18 3.06
C PRO A 100 -19.56 -5.80 4.50
N ALA A 101 -20.25 -6.70 5.22
CA ALA A 101 -20.63 -6.47 6.62
C ALA A 101 -19.41 -6.31 7.54
N ASP A 102 -18.32 -7.01 7.22
CA ASP A 102 -17.06 -7.02 7.99
C ASP A 102 -16.09 -5.90 7.58
N PHE A 103 -16.58 -4.92 6.80
CA PHE A 103 -15.82 -3.73 6.39
C PHE A 103 -16.41 -2.48 7.04
N HIS A 104 -15.65 -1.91 7.96
CA HIS A 104 -16.02 -0.75 8.77
C HIS A 104 -15.21 0.46 8.32
N PHE A 105 -15.87 1.48 7.75
CA PHE A 105 -15.19 2.68 7.27
C PHE A 105 -15.30 3.85 8.25
N PHE A 106 -14.17 4.50 8.52
CA PHE A 106 -14.05 5.65 9.39
C PHE A 106 -13.44 6.82 8.61
N PRO A 107 -14.13 7.98 8.54
CA PRO A 107 -13.62 9.18 7.86
C PRO A 107 -12.58 9.91 8.73
N LEU A 108 -11.55 9.19 9.19
CA LEU A 108 -10.53 9.68 10.12
C LEU A 108 -9.14 9.45 9.53
N GLY A 109 -8.24 10.39 9.79
CA GLY A 109 -6.81 10.23 9.52
C GLY A 109 -6.08 9.64 10.72
N ILE A 110 -4.93 9.02 10.48
CA ILE A 110 -4.06 8.52 11.54
C ILE A 110 -2.97 9.56 11.82
N GLY A 111 -2.90 9.98 13.09
CA GLY A 111 -1.91 10.93 13.58
C GLY A 111 -1.37 10.51 14.93
N ALA A 112 -0.32 11.19 15.39
CA ALA A 112 0.29 10.95 16.70
C ALA A 112 -0.60 11.41 17.87
N GLN A 113 -1.56 12.30 17.60
CA GLN A 113 -2.47 12.88 18.59
C GLN A 113 -3.89 12.93 18.02
N ASN A 114 -4.88 12.89 18.91
CA ASN A 114 -6.27 13.09 18.53
C ASN A 114 -6.55 14.59 18.35
N GLY A 115 -7.22 14.95 17.26
CA GLY A 115 -7.59 16.33 17.01
C GLY A 115 -8.05 16.55 15.57
N PHE A 116 -8.34 17.80 15.27
CA PHE A 116 -8.57 18.26 13.91
C PHE A 116 -7.26 18.79 13.36
N GLU A 117 -6.89 18.35 12.15
CA GLU A 117 -5.70 18.83 11.45
C GLU A 117 -6.11 19.38 10.09
N LYS A 118 -5.42 20.44 9.65
CA LYS A 118 -5.67 21.00 8.33
C LYS A 118 -4.89 20.20 7.30
N MET A 119 -5.62 19.59 6.37
CA MET A 119 -5.04 18.80 5.27
C MET A 119 -4.97 19.64 4.01
N TYR A 120 -3.85 19.56 3.30
CA TYR A 120 -3.57 20.32 2.09
C TYR A 120 -3.53 19.39 0.87
N PHE A 121 -4.16 19.84 -0.21
CA PHE A 121 -4.07 19.20 -1.52
C PHE A 121 -2.68 19.43 -2.16
N PRO A 122 -2.13 18.44 -2.87
CA PRO A 122 -1.00 18.63 -3.76
C PRO A 122 -1.36 19.62 -4.86
N LYS A 123 -0.42 20.50 -5.21
CA LYS A 123 -0.61 21.50 -6.27
C LYS A 123 -0.94 20.90 -7.65
N SER A 124 -0.57 19.63 -7.90
CA SER A 124 -0.65 19.00 -9.22
C SER A 124 -1.32 17.61 -9.28
N HIS A 125 -1.71 17.01 -8.15
CA HIS A 125 -2.27 15.65 -8.11
C HIS A 125 -3.43 15.53 -7.10
N GLY A 126 -4.59 15.04 -7.55
CA GLY A 126 -5.87 15.24 -6.86
C GLY A 126 -6.35 14.13 -5.90
N VAL A 127 -5.47 13.25 -5.40
CA VAL A 127 -5.91 12.11 -4.56
C VAL A 127 -5.09 11.85 -3.31
N SER A 128 -4.04 12.62 -3.04
CA SER A 128 -3.26 12.55 -1.80
C SER A 128 -3.46 13.84 -1.01
N TYR A 129 -3.35 13.79 0.31
CA TYR A 129 -3.45 14.94 1.20
C TYR A 129 -2.37 14.83 2.27
N CYS A 130 -1.79 15.94 2.68
CA CYS A 130 -0.78 15.97 3.74
C CYS A 130 -1.09 17.10 4.72
N ALA A 131 -0.70 16.92 5.99
CA ALA A 131 -0.73 17.99 7.00
C ALA A 131 0.34 19.06 6.74
N ILE A 132 1.27 18.81 5.80
CA ILE A 132 2.30 19.76 5.39
C ILE A 132 1.80 20.53 4.17
N SER A 133 1.79 21.85 4.25
CA SER A 133 1.51 22.73 3.12
C SER A 133 2.63 22.66 2.08
N TRP A 134 2.27 22.73 0.81
CA TRP A 134 3.22 22.76 -0.31
C TRP A 134 3.74 24.16 -0.64
N ASP A 135 3.60 25.10 0.29
CA ASP A 135 3.90 26.53 0.13
C ASP A 135 5.38 26.84 0.36
#